data_AF-A0A6N9SQ33-F1
#
_entry.id   AF-A0A6N9SQ33-F1
#
_cell.length_a   1.000
_cell.length_b   1.000
_cell.length_c   1.000
_cell.angle_alpha   90.00
_cell.angle_beta   90.00
_cell.angle_gamma   90.00
#
_symmetry.space_group_name_H-M   'P 1'
#
loop_
_entity.id
_entity.type
_entity.pdbx_description
1 polymer ?
#
loop_
_entity_poly.entity_id
_entity_poly.type
_entity_poly.pdbx_seq_one_letter_code
_entity_poly.pdbx_strand_id
1 'polypeptide(L)'
;MYIHWDKSYEIGNPLIDTEHRLLIMLFRKLDVAIKSAESEATLMRILFEIKKFADFHFTSEENLMHEIGYSGTEAHEAIHSALLAQLEVMIGRVSKKREMPDDLLYFMNEWILRHIALEDQNIADFARFSEHRPIGEFTYPEYLCHPEFFSHSSSFAVHPEKQNGPDHTKHE
;
A
#
# COMPACT_ATOMS: atom_id res chain seq x y z
N MET A 1 9.19 6.83 -10.91
CA MET A 1 8.61 7.19 -9.59
C MET A 1 9.71 7.20 -8.54
N TYR A 2 9.78 8.24 -7.69
CA TYR A 2 10.83 8.43 -6.67
C TYR A 2 10.24 8.49 -5.25
N ILE A 3 9.22 7.68 -4.98
CA ILE A 3 8.61 7.62 -3.65
C ILE A 3 9.37 6.58 -2.85
N HIS A 4 9.96 7.01 -1.74
CA HIS A 4 10.50 6.17 -0.69
C HIS A 4 9.71 6.43 0.58
N TRP A 5 9.64 5.42 1.46
CA TRP A 5 9.09 5.64 2.78
C TRP A 5 9.89 6.73 3.51
N ASP A 6 9.18 7.71 4.05
CA ASP A 6 9.70 8.70 4.99
C ASP A 6 8.89 8.61 6.29
N LYS A 7 9.55 8.83 7.43
CA LYS A 7 8.88 8.86 8.73
C LYS A 7 7.90 10.03 8.84
N SER A 8 8.03 11.08 8.02
CA SER A 8 7.07 12.17 7.96
C SER A 8 5.67 11.75 7.49
N TYR A 9 5.52 10.53 6.96
CA TYR A 9 4.22 9.96 6.58
C TYR A 9 3.56 9.17 7.72
N GLU A 10 4.23 9.03 8.86
CA GLU A 10 3.64 8.39 10.03
C GLU A 10 2.62 9.33 10.64
N ILE A 11 1.40 8.83 10.85
CA ILE A 11 0.34 9.52 11.58
C ILE A 11 0.29 9.06 13.05
N GLY A 12 1.12 8.07 13.42
CA GLY A 12 1.25 7.57 14.78
C GLY A 12 0.20 6.52 15.15
N ASN A 13 -0.62 6.08 14.20
CA ASN A 13 -1.44 4.88 14.34
C ASN A 13 -0.70 3.70 13.65
N PRO A 14 -0.23 2.69 14.41
CA PRO A 14 0.58 1.60 13.84
C PRO A 14 -0.10 0.82 12.71
N LEU A 15 -1.43 0.68 12.74
CA LEU A 15 -2.19 -0.01 11.70
C LEU A 15 -2.14 0.81 10.40
N ILE A 16 -2.53 2.08 10.47
CA ILE A 16 -2.54 2.98 9.31
C ILE A 16 -1.11 3.19 8.77
N ASP A 17 -0.12 3.37 9.63
CA ASP A 17 1.28 3.50 9.21
C ASP A 17 1.80 2.24 8.49
N THR A 18 1.32 1.06 8.90
CA THR A 18 1.61 -0.20 8.20
C THR A 18 0.95 -0.22 6.82
N GLU A 19 -0.30 0.21 6.72
CA GLU A 19 -1.01 0.31 5.45
C GLU A 19 -0.35 1.32 4.49
N HIS A 20 0.08 2.50 4.97
CA HIS A 20 0.84 3.47 4.17
C HIS A 20 2.12 2.86 3.57
N ARG A 21 2.87 2.09 4.38
CA ARG A 21 4.08 1.37 3.92
C ARG A 21 3.75 0.35 2.83
N LEU A 22 2.67 -0.40 3.00
CA LEU A 22 2.20 -1.38 2.02
C LEU A 22 1.74 -0.69 0.71
N LEU A 23 1.03 0.43 0.80
CA LEU A 23 0.61 1.19 -0.37
C LEU A 23 1.84 1.74 -1.14
N ILE A 24 2.82 2.31 -0.44
CA ILE A 24 4.10 2.74 -1.03
C ILE A 24 4.83 1.56 -1.69
N MET A 25 4.84 0.38 -1.05
CA MET A 25 5.41 -0.84 -1.65
C MET A 25 4.69 -1.23 -2.96
N LEU A 26 3.36 -1.16 -3.02
CA LEU A 26 2.60 -1.46 -4.24
C LEU A 26 2.90 -0.45 -5.36
N PHE A 27 3.05 0.82 -5.04
CA PHE A 27 3.51 1.82 -6.00
C PHE A 27 4.93 1.53 -6.48
N ARG A 28 5.85 1.17 -5.58
CA ARG A 28 7.20 0.72 -5.95
C ARG A 28 7.17 -0.48 -6.89
N LYS A 29 6.29 -1.46 -6.64
CA LYS A 29 6.07 -2.64 -7.49
C LYS A 29 5.64 -2.23 -8.90
N LEU A 30 4.73 -1.28 -9.03
CA LEU A 30 4.32 -0.75 -10.34
C LEU A 30 5.48 -0.05 -11.07
N ASP A 31 6.26 0.79 -10.38
CA ASP A 31 7.43 1.47 -10.99
C ASP A 31 8.44 0.47 -11.54
N VAL A 32 8.72 -0.61 -10.81
CA VAL A 32 9.60 -1.68 -11.27
C VAL A 32 9.02 -2.39 -12.49
N ALA A 33 7.73 -2.75 -12.47
CA ALA A 33 7.09 -3.40 -13.61
C ALA A 33 7.14 -2.54 -14.88
N ILE A 34 6.96 -1.23 -14.75
CA ILE A 34 7.09 -0.28 -15.87
C ILE A 34 8.52 -0.24 -16.40
N LYS A 35 9.52 -0.08 -15.52
CA LYS A 35 10.94 0.02 -15.90
C LYS A 35 11.48 -1.27 -16.53
N SER A 36 10.96 -2.42 -16.11
CA SER A 36 11.29 -3.73 -16.67
C SER A 36 10.51 -4.06 -17.95
N ALA A 37 9.68 -3.15 -18.45
CA ALA A 37 8.83 -3.35 -19.62
C ALA A 37 7.96 -4.62 -19.52
N GLU A 38 7.39 -4.86 -18.33
CA GLU A 38 6.45 -5.95 -18.09
C GLU A 38 5.21 -5.84 -18.99
N SER A 39 4.52 -6.97 -19.18
CA SER A 39 3.34 -7.00 -20.03
C SER A 39 2.20 -6.11 -19.50
N GLU A 40 1.38 -5.60 -20.42
CA GLU A 40 0.16 -4.83 -20.08
C GLU A 40 -0.73 -5.57 -19.08
N ALA A 41 -0.89 -6.90 -19.24
CA ALA A 41 -1.64 -7.73 -18.32
C ALA A 41 -1.04 -7.73 -16.89
N THR A 42 0.29 -7.73 -16.77
CA THR A 42 0.97 -7.58 -15.47
C THR A 42 0.70 -6.20 -14.87
N LEU A 43 0.85 -5.13 -15.64
CA LEU A 43 0.59 -3.77 -15.19
C LEU A 43 -0.86 -3.60 -14.70
N MET A 44 -1.83 -4.12 -15.45
CA MET A 44 -3.24 -4.06 -15.08
C MET A 44 -3.52 -4.80 -13.77
N ARG A 45 -2.94 -6.00 -13.55
CA ARG A 45 -3.10 -6.72 -12.28
C ARG A 45 -2.58 -5.91 -11.09
N ILE A 46 -1.42 -5.26 -11.25
CA ILE A 46 -0.84 -4.42 -10.19
C ILE A 46 -1.71 -3.18 -9.95
N LEU A 47 -2.25 -2.56 -11.00
CA LEU A 47 -3.16 -1.42 -10.86
C LEU A 47 -4.46 -1.79 -10.12
N PHE A 48 -5.03 -2.97 -10.42
CA PHE A 48 -6.19 -3.47 -9.67
C PHE A 48 -5.86 -3.81 -8.22
N GLU A 49 -4.66 -4.33 -7.95
CA GLU A 49 -4.17 -4.57 -6.59
C GLU A 49 -4.05 -3.25 -5.82
N ILE A 50 -3.45 -2.21 -6.41
CA ILE A 50 -3.36 -0.86 -5.84
C ILE A 50 -4.75 -0.31 -5.55
N LYS A 51 -5.67 -0.36 -6.51
CA LYS A 51 -7.04 0.17 -6.32
C LYS A 51 -7.75 -0.51 -5.15
N LYS A 52 -7.69 -1.84 -5.07
CA LYS A 52 -8.33 -2.60 -3.98
C LYS A 52 -7.70 -2.30 -2.63
N PHE A 53 -6.37 -2.18 -2.59
CA PHE A 53 -5.68 -1.88 -1.35
C PHE A 53 -5.94 -0.46 -0.87
N ALA A 54 -5.98 0.51 -1.78
CA ALA A 54 -6.34 1.90 -1.45
C ALA A 54 -7.77 2.01 -0.90
N ASP A 55 -8.74 1.32 -1.52
CA ASP A 55 -10.13 1.27 -1.04
C ASP A 55 -10.24 0.68 0.38
N PHE A 56 -9.49 -0.40 0.64
CA PHE A 56 -9.39 -0.98 1.99
C PHE A 56 -8.75 -0.01 2.99
N HIS A 57 -7.62 0.59 2.62
CA HIS A 57 -6.91 1.54 3.47
C HIS A 57 -7.77 2.76 3.83
N PHE A 58 -8.46 3.34 2.86
CA PHE A 58 -9.42 4.43 3.10
C PHE A 58 -10.53 4.01 4.04
N THR A 59 -11.06 2.79 3.89
CA THR A 59 -12.04 2.25 4.83
C THR A 59 -11.46 2.13 6.26
N SER A 60 -10.22 1.66 6.41
CA SER A 60 -9.54 1.58 7.70
C SER A 60 -9.37 2.96 8.35
N GLU A 61 -8.95 3.96 7.57
CA GLU A 61 -8.74 5.34 8.03
C GLU A 61 -10.05 6.03 8.39
N GLU A 62 -11.09 5.84 7.59
CA GLU A 62 -12.44 6.34 7.89
C GLU A 62 -12.97 5.76 9.19
N ASN A 63 -12.82 4.45 9.41
CA ASN A 63 -13.19 3.83 10.68
C ASN A 63 -12.41 4.44 11.85
N LEU A 64 -11.09 4.65 11.68
CA LEU A 64 -10.28 5.35 12.69
C LEU A 64 -10.85 6.74 12.99
N MET A 65 -11.14 7.53 11.95
CA MET A 65 -11.70 8.88 12.08
C MET A 65 -13.03 8.87 12.85
N HIS A 66 -13.94 7.94 12.54
CA HIS A 66 -15.21 7.77 13.26
C HIS A 66 -15.00 7.36 14.71
N GLU A 67 -14.11 6.40 14.97
CA GLU A 67 -13.84 5.88 16.31
C GLU A 67 -13.24 6.94 17.24
N ILE A 68 -12.36 7.81 16.73
CA ILE A 68 -11.75 8.86 17.53
C ILE A 68 -12.61 10.13 17.61
N GLY A 69 -13.68 10.23 16.81
CA GLY A 69 -14.56 11.40 16.75
C GLY A 69 -13.96 12.59 15.98
N TYR A 70 -13.18 12.33 14.94
CA TYR A 70 -12.56 13.37 14.13
C TYR A 70 -13.62 14.27 13.46
N SER A 71 -13.49 15.59 13.58
CA SER A 71 -14.49 16.51 13.04
C SER A 71 -14.42 16.69 11.52
N GLY A 72 -13.30 16.30 10.90
CA GLY A 72 -13.06 16.44 9.46
C GLY A 72 -13.49 15.24 8.62
N THR A 73 -14.15 14.24 9.20
CA THR A 73 -14.42 12.94 8.55
C THR A 73 -15.13 13.06 7.20
N GLU A 74 -16.24 13.80 7.13
CA GLU A 74 -17.02 13.94 5.89
C GLU A 74 -16.19 14.57 4.74
N ALA A 75 -15.37 15.58 5.07
CA ALA A 75 -14.50 16.21 4.08
C ALA A 75 -13.40 15.25 3.60
N HIS A 76 -12.87 14.43 4.51
CA HIS A 76 -11.82 13.47 4.22
C HIS A 76 -12.34 12.28 3.38
N GLU A 77 -13.52 11.74 3.70
CA GLU A 77 -14.23 10.71 2.90
C GLU A 77 -14.50 11.18 1.45
N ALA A 78 -14.82 12.47 1.28
CA ALA A 78 -14.99 13.06 -0.04
C ALA A 78 -13.68 13.08 -0.85
N ILE A 79 -12.54 13.33 -0.18
CA ILE A 79 -11.20 13.26 -0.79
C ILE A 79 -10.91 11.82 -1.24
N HIS A 80 -11.14 10.82 -0.38
CA HIS A 80 -10.98 9.39 -0.72
C HIS A 80 -11.79 8.99 -1.95
N SER A 81 -13.07 9.36 -1.96
CA SER A 81 -13.98 9.09 -3.08
C SER A 81 -13.46 9.70 -4.39
N ALA A 82 -12.95 10.94 -4.34
CA ALA A 82 -12.39 11.62 -5.50
C ALA A 82 -11.09 10.95 -6.00
N LEU A 83 -10.25 10.47 -5.10
CA LEU A 83 -9.00 9.78 -5.43
C LEU A 83 -9.26 8.42 -6.09
N LEU A 84 -10.19 7.63 -5.56
CA LEU A 84 -10.61 6.35 -6.15
C LEU A 84 -11.22 6.54 -7.54
N ALA A 85 -12.05 7.58 -7.72
CA ALA A 85 -12.63 7.90 -9.02
C ALA A 85 -11.56 8.29 -10.06
N GLN A 86 -10.57 9.09 -9.66
CA GLN A 86 -9.44 9.45 -10.53
C GLN A 86 -8.61 8.23 -10.92
N LEU A 87 -8.30 7.35 -9.97
CA LEU A 87 -7.57 6.11 -10.22
C LEU A 87 -8.32 5.22 -11.22
N GLU A 88 -9.63 5.06 -11.07
CA GLU A 88 -10.47 4.27 -11.99
C GLU A 88 -10.41 4.81 -13.43
N VAL A 89 -10.49 6.13 -13.59
CA VAL A 89 -10.36 6.79 -14.91
C VAL A 89 -8.99 6.48 -15.54
N MET A 90 -7.91 6.52 -14.76
CA MET A 90 -6.57 6.23 -15.27
C MET A 90 -6.39 4.76 -15.64
N ILE A 91 -6.91 3.83 -14.83
CA ILE A 91 -6.93 2.39 -15.14
C ILE A 91 -7.67 2.14 -16.46
N GLY A 92 -8.82 2.80 -16.66
CA GLY A 92 -9.58 2.74 -17.90
C GLY A 92 -8.80 3.27 -19.12
N ARG A 93 -7.92 4.25 -18.93
CA ARG A 93 -7.05 4.78 -20.01
C ARG A 93 -5.94 3.81 -20.38
N VAL A 94 -5.27 3.20 -19.40
CA VAL A 94 -4.23 2.18 -19.62
C VAL A 94 -4.81 1.03 -20.44
N SER A 95 -5.96 0.50 -20.02
CA SER A 95 -6.66 -0.61 -20.70
C SER A 95 -7.05 -0.30 -22.14
N LYS A 96 -7.43 0.96 -22.44
CA LYS A 96 -7.85 1.36 -23.80
C LYS A 96 -6.68 1.67 -24.73
N LYS A 97 -5.63 2.31 -24.21
CA LYS A 97 -4.50 2.80 -25.02
C LYS A 97 -3.34 1.80 -25.10
N ARG A 98 -3.36 0.74 -24.28
CA ARG A 98 -2.28 -0.27 -24.17
C ARG A 98 -0.91 0.31 -23.85
N GLU A 99 -0.88 1.51 -23.28
CA GLU A 99 0.32 2.23 -22.88
C GLU A 99 0.09 2.82 -21.49
N MET A 100 1.18 2.99 -20.74
CA MET A 100 1.13 3.63 -19.44
C MET A 100 1.17 5.15 -19.62
N PRO A 101 0.13 5.90 -19.20
CA PRO A 101 0.15 7.34 -19.31
C PRO A 101 1.15 7.96 -18.32
N ASP A 102 1.96 8.94 -18.76
CA ASP A 102 2.86 9.69 -17.88
C ASP A 102 2.13 10.35 -16.71
N ASP A 103 0.87 10.74 -16.92
CA ASP A 103 0.01 11.34 -15.90
C ASP A 103 -0.41 10.35 -14.80
N LEU A 104 -0.39 9.03 -15.03
CA LEU A 104 -0.64 8.04 -13.97
C LEU A 104 0.51 7.98 -12.97
N LEU A 105 1.75 7.97 -13.46
CA LEU A 105 2.94 8.01 -12.58
C LEU A 105 3.04 9.32 -11.81
N TYR A 106 2.68 10.43 -12.47
CA TYR A 106 2.59 11.73 -11.81
C TYR A 106 1.49 11.74 -10.74
N PHE A 107 0.30 11.23 -11.07
CA PHE A 107 -0.81 11.11 -10.13
C PHE A 107 -0.44 10.29 -8.90
N MET A 108 0.21 9.14 -9.06
CA MET A 108 0.61 8.32 -7.91
C MET A 108 1.64 9.02 -7.01
N ASN A 109 2.57 9.78 -7.59
CA ASN A 109 3.48 10.64 -6.80
C ASN A 109 2.71 11.70 -6.02
N GLU A 110 1.87 12.48 -6.70
CA GLU A 110 1.13 13.57 -6.08
C GLU A 110 0.11 13.06 -5.06
N TRP A 111 -0.49 11.90 -5.31
CA TRP A 111 -1.46 11.28 -4.41
C TRP A 111 -0.81 10.99 -3.06
N ILE A 112 0.31 10.25 -3.01
CA ILE A 112 1.01 9.99 -1.74
C ILE A 112 1.51 11.29 -1.11
N LEU A 113 2.15 12.15 -1.90
CA LEU A 113 2.78 13.36 -1.35
C LEU A 113 1.76 14.36 -0.82
N ARG A 114 0.54 14.39 -1.34
CA ARG A 114 -0.47 15.35 -0.89
C ARG A 114 -1.42 14.75 0.13
N HIS A 115 -1.93 13.55 -0.14
CA HIS A 115 -2.89 12.94 0.76
C HIS A 115 -2.20 12.46 2.03
N ILE A 116 -1.32 11.47 1.91
CA ILE A 116 -0.65 10.88 3.07
C ILE A 116 0.21 11.89 3.85
N ALA A 117 0.96 12.73 3.14
CA ALA A 117 1.86 13.65 3.81
C ALA A 117 1.19 14.94 4.34
N LEU A 118 -0.04 15.28 3.91
CA LEU A 118 -0.70 16.53 4.34
C LEU A 118 -2.10 16.29 4.93
N GLU A 119 -2.97 15.55 4.24
CA GLU A 119 -4.34 15.33 4.68
C GLU A 119 -4.41 14.43 5.91
N ASP A 120 -3.71 13.28 5.89
CA ASP A 120 -3.75 12.27 6.95
C ASP A 120 -3.04 12.77 8.21
N GLN A 121 -2.11 13.72 8.07
CA GLN A 121 -1.45 14.39 9.21
C GLN A 121 -2.44 15.16 10.08
N ASN A 122 -3.56 15.65 9.52
CA ASN A 122 -4.61 16.29 10.31
C ASN A 122 -5.30 15.29 11.25
N ILE A 123 -5.40 14.02 10.85
CA ILE A 123 -5.91 12.94 11.71
C ILE A 123 -4.89 12.67 12.82
N ALA A 124 -3.60 12.65 12.50
CA ALA A 124 -2.52 12.50 13.49
C ALA A 124 -2.59 13.59 14.58
N ASP A 125 -2.74 14.85 14.16
CA ASP A 125 -2.87 16.00 15.04
C ASP A 125 -4.06 15.86 15.99
N PHE A 126 -5.20 15.42 15.47
CA PHE A 126 -6.39 15.21 16.28
C PHE A 126 -6.26 13.99 17.22
N ALA A 127 -5.80 12.86 16.71
CA ALA A 127 -5.66 11.60 17.44
C ALA A 127 -4.71 11.72 18.65
N ARG A 128 -3.69 12.59 18.57
CA ARG A 128 -2.79 12.90 19.69
C ARG A 128 -3.49 13.42 20.94
N PHE A 129 -4.60 14.13 20.78
CA PHE A 129 -5.34 14.75 21.88
C PHE A 129 -6.72 14.13 22.11
N SER A 130 -7.12 13.15 21.31
CA SER A 130 -8.41 12.48 21.48
C SER A 130 -8.42 11.60 22.73
N GLU A 131 -9.49 11.70 23.52
CA GLU A 131 -9.78 10.78 24.64
C GLU A 131 -10.29 9.42 24.13
N HIS A 132 -10.79 9.37 22.89
CA HIS A 132 -11.29 8.16 22.26
C HIS A 132 -10.12 7.44 21.57
N ARG A 133 -9.99 6.14 21.84
CA ARG A 133 -8.96 5.29 21.23
C ARG A 133 -9.58 4.28 20.27
N PRO A 134 -8.84 3.84 19.24
CA PRO A 134 -9.36 2.89 18.27
C PRO A 134 -9.78 1.57 18.92
N ILE A 135 -10.81 0.94 18.37
CA ILE A 135 -11.31 -0.33 18.87
C ILE A 135 -10.24 -1.40 18.68
N GLY A 136 -9.89 -2.09 19.77
CA GLY A 136 -8.91 -3.17 19.71
C GLY A 136 -7.47 -2.71 19.55
N GLU A 137 -7.15 -1.42 19.72
CA GLU A 137 -5.79 -0.88 19.61
C GLU A 137 -4.76 -1.67 20.45
N PHE A 138 -5.15 -2.16 21.63
CA PHE A 138 -4.30 -2.97 22.50
C PHE A 138 -3.81 -4.28 21.86
N THR A 139 -4.47 -4.75 20.80
CA THR A 139 -4.09 -5.97 20.06
C THR A 139 -3.02 -5.70 19.01
N TYR A 140 -2.78 -4.45 18.62
CA TYR A 140 -1.86 -4.09 17.54
C TYR A 140 -0.45 -4.70 17.71
N PRO A 141 0.17 -4.69 18.90
CA PRO A 141 1.51 -5.29 19.08
C PRO A 141 1.57 -6.80 18.82
N GLU A 142 0.44 -7.51 18.85
CA GLU A 142 0.38 -8.96 18.60
C GLU A 142 0.43 -9.28 17.10
N TYR A 143 -0.10 -8.41 16.24
CA TYR A 143 -0.31 -8.69 14.82
C TYR A 143 0.47 -7.78 13.87
N LEU A 144 0.78 -6.56 14.30
CA LEU A 144 1.51 -5.61 13.46
C LEU A 144 3.01 -5.78 13.64
N CYS A 145 3.70 -5.91 12.51
CA CYS A 145 5.14 -6.14 12.50
C CYS A 145 5.86 -4.83 12.82
N HIS A 146 6.41 -4.71 14.03
CA HIS A 146 7.27 -3.58 14.38
C HIS A 146 8.62 -3.69 13.66
N PRO A 147 9.17 -2.60 13.08
CA PRO A 147 10.47 -2.61 12.39
C PRO A 147 11.62 -3.20 13.24
N GLU A 148 11.52 -3.14 14.56
CA GLU A 148 12.53 -3.68 15.48
C GLU A 148 12.61 -5.21 15.48
N PHE A 149 11.57 -5.91 15.02
CA PHE A 149 11.55 -7.38 14.92
C PHE A 149 12.43 -7.93 13.78
N PHE A 150 12.82 -7.11 12.80
CA PHE A 150 13.73 -7.52 11.72
C PHE A 150 15.19 -7.66 12.17
N SER A 151 15.53 -7.22 13.38
CA SER A 151 16.89 -7.36 13.92
C SER A 151 17.27 -8.81 14.29
N HIS A 152 16.31 -9.73 14.36
CA HIS A 152 16.52 -11.09 14.89
C HIS A 152 16.09 -12.26 14.00
N SER A 153 15.52 -12.06 12.81
CA SER A 153 15.13 -13.18 11.92
C SER A 153 15.99 -13.26 10.66
N SER A 154 17.27 -13.57 10.83
CA SER A 154 18.08 -14.18 9.78
C SER A 154 17.72 -15.68 9.69
N SER A 155 16.74 -16.05 8.84
CA SER A 155 16.77 -17.30 8.07
C SER A 155 15.49 -17.49 7.25
N PHE A 156 15.48 -16.95 6.04
CA PHE A 156 14.86 -17.67 4.92
C PHE A 156 15.98 -17.96 3.91
N ALA A 157 16.78 -18.97 4.21
CA ALA A 157 17.63 -19.59 3.21
C ALA A 157 16.74 -20.45 2.32
N VAL A 158 16.52 -20.00 1.09
CA VAL A 158 15.93 -20.79 0.02
C VAL A 158 16.84 -21.99 -0.24
N HIS A 159 16.36 -23.21 0.03
CA HIS A 159 17.05 -24.42 -0.42
C HIS A 159 16.86 -24.56 -1.94
N PRO A 160 17.93 -24.73 -2.74
CA PRO A 160 17.79 -24.99 -4.16
C PRO A 160 17.31 -26.43 -4.40
N GLU A 161 16.42 -26.56 -5.38
CA GLU A 161 15.89 -27.81 -5.92
C GLU A 161 17.00 -28.83 -6.23
N LYS A 162 16.83 -30.08 -5.79
CA LYS A 162 17.57 -31.20 -6.38
C LYS A 162 16.75 -31.74 -7.55
N GLN A 163 17.17 -31.38 -8.76
CA GLN A 163 16.92 -32.19 -9.95
C GLN A 163 17.52 -33.58 -9.72
N ASN A 164 16.69 -34.61 -9.70
CA ASN A 164 17.13 -36.00 -9.84
C ASN A 164 16.53 -36.58 -11.12
N GLY A 165 17.38 -36.68 -12.13
CA GLY A 165 17.31 -37.65 -13.20
C GLY A 165 18.66 -37.69 -13.89
N PRO A 166 19.04 -38.79 -14.58
CA PRO A 166 18.47 -40.13 -14.62
C PRO A 166 19.47 -41.19 -14.08
N ASP A 167 19.04 -42.42 -13.83
CA ASP A 167 19.98 -43.54 -13.92
C ASP A 167 19.34 -44.76 -14.60
N HIS A 168 20.06 -45.23 -15.61
CA HIS A 168 19.78 -46.39 -16.41
C HIS A 168 20.40 -47.61 -15.74
N THR A 169 19.63 -48.63 -15.40
CA THR A 169 20.16 -49.99 -15.37
C THR A 169 19.12 -51.03 -15.75
N LYS A 170 19.59 -51.97 -16.58
CA LYS A 170 18.93 -53.13 -17.19
C LYS A 170 18.74 -54.28 -16.19
N HIS A 171 18.16 -55.38 -16.72
CA HIS A 171 17.99 -56.75 -16.18
C HIS A 171 16.60 -56.96 -15.55
N GLU A 172 15.73 -57.88 -15.98
CA GLU A 172 15.72 -58.99 -16.97
C GLU A 172 14.30 -59.14 -17.52
#